data_AF-A0A1H1YK88-F1
#
_entry.id   AF-A0A1H1YK88-F1
#
_cell.length_a   1.000
_cell.length_b   1.000
_cell.length_c   1.000
_cell.angle_alpha   90.00
_cell.angle_beta   90.00
_cell.angle_gamma   90.00
#
_symmetry.space_group_name_H-M   'P 1'
#
loop_
_entity.id
_entity.type
_entity.pdbx_description
1 polymer ?
#
loop_
_entity_poly.entity_id
_entity_poly.type
_entity_poly.pdbx_seq_one_letter_code
_entity_poly.pdbx_strand_id
1 'polypeptide(L)'
;MNKPAAAGGTPRGGWSAWREWAGSHPILHAVLVGVTTGFLWLGVSLILGRNAGFAAVNGIFYGLAVASMTWYAQRRFRKTDARLDERGQTLMFLRYPYARPGSLSTIWQMGIADPGPGRIDFQPAVYEDLVPTGRSKALTGLGAVSAPRYADPDDNKHHVPPGFQVVSVESDGGVIEIAARPKTLQRIRKAVEAPSIGTDS
;
A
#
# COMPACT_ATOMS: atom_id res chain seq x y z
N MET A 1 29.74 19.98 -32.39
CA MET A 1 29.36 18.55 -32.47
C MET A 1 29.04 18.08 -31.06
N ASN A 2 27.74 18.08 -30.70
CA ASN A 2 27.28 17.74 -29.35
C ASN A 2 27.07 16.23 -29.25
N LYS A 3 27.76 15.63 -28.28
CA LYS A 3 27.57 14.26 -27.80
C LYS A 3 26.23 14.21 -27.05
N PRO A 4 25.24 13.40 -27.44
CA PRO A 4 24.01 13.29 -26.66
C PRO A 4 24.32 12.62 -25.31
N ALA A 5 23.93 13.32 -24.24
CA ALA A 5 24.00 12.83 -22.87
C ALA A 5 23.19 11.54 -22.76
N ALA A 6 23.84 10.48 -22.27
CA ALA A 6 23.20 9.23 -21.95
C ALA A 6 22.13 9.47 -20.88
N ALA A 7 20.88 9.17 -21.22
CA ALA A 7 19.79 9.05 -20.28
C ALA A 7 20.07 7.87 -19.34
N GLY A 8 20.75 8.15 -18.23
CA GLY A 8 20.96 7.22 -17.12
C GLY A 8 19.66 7.00 -16.35
N GLY A 9 18.70 6.31 -16.98
CA GLY A 9 17.59 5.69 -16.25
C GLY A 9 18.15 4.49 -15.49
N THR A 10 18.28 4.62 -14.17
CA THR A 10 18.63 3.50 -13.30
C THR A 10 17.66 2.33 -13.55
N PRO A 11 18.14 1.09 -13.69
CA PRO A 11 17.27 -0.06 -13.86
C PRO A 11 16.39 -0.20 -12.61
N ARG A 12 15.07 -0.12 -12.78
CA ARG A 12 14.11 -0.44 -11.72
C ARG A 12 14.43 -1.83 -11.18
N GLY A 13 14.89 -1.91 -9.93
CA GLY A 13 15.32 -3.18 -9.34
C GLY A 13 14.22 -4.23 -9.41
N GLY A 14 14.57 -5.50 -9.69
CA GLY A 14 13.62 -6.59 -9.94
C GLY A 14 12.51 -6.74 -8.88
N TRP A 15 12.80 -6.38 -7.63
CA TRP A 15 11.84 -6.34 -6.53
C TRP A 15 10.68 -5.36 -6.72
N SER A 16 10.94 -4.17 -7.28
CA SER A 16 9.90 -3.17 -7.55
C SER A 16 9.00 -3.60 -8.70
N ALA A 17 9.59 -4.16 -9.76
CA ALA A 17 8.86 -4.69 -10.91
C ALA A 17 7.98 -5.88 -10.53
N TRP A 18 8.47 -6.76 -9.66
CA TRP A 18 7.69 -7.89 -9.15
C TRP A 18 6.48 -7.43 -8.33
N ARG A 19 6.63 -6.43 -7.45
CA ARG A 19 5.51 -5.88 -6.66
C ARG A 19 4.45 -5.22 -7.53
N GLU A 20 4.86 -4.52 -8.57
CA GLU A 20 3.96 -3.91 -9.56
C GLU A 20 3.20 -4.99 -10.37
N TRP A 21 3.90 -6.03 -10.81
CA TRP A 21 3.29 -7.17 -11.49
C TRP A 21 2.30 -7.91 -10.58
N ALA A 22 2.68 -8.17 -9.32
CA ALA A 22 1.83 -8.84 -8.33
C ALA A 22 0.56 -8.03 -8.03
N GLY A 23 0.66 -6.70 -8.00
CA GLY A 23 -0.49 -5.81 -7.82
C GLY A 23 -1.44 -5.79 -9.04
N SER A 24 -0.90 -5.92 -10.25
CA SER A 24 -1.69 -5.94 -11.50
C SER A 24 -2.31 -7.32 -11.79
N HIS A 25 -1.70 -8.41 -11.31
CA HIS A 25 -2.14 -9.78 -11.57
C HIS A 25 -2.47 -10.55 -10.27
N PRO A 26 -3.54 -10.18 -9.56
CA PRO A 26 -3.82 -10.68 -8.21
C PRO A 26 -4.06 -12.20 -8.15
N ILE A 27 -4.75 -12.76 -9.16
CA ILE A 27 -5.01 -14.21 -9.23
C ILE A 27 -3.69 -14.97 -9.47
N LEU A 28 -2.87 -14.52 -10.42
CA LEU A 28 -1.60 -15.16 -10.72
C LEU A 28 -0.62 -15.05 -9.54
N HIS A 29 -0.62 -13.91 -8.83
CA HIS A 29 0.16 -13.75 -7.62
C HIS A 29 -0.27 -14.73 -6.52
N ALA A 30 -1.58 -14.86 -6.26
CA ALA A 30 -2.10 -15.82 -5.27
C ALA A 30 -1.75 -17.27 -5.63
N VAL A 31 -1.86 -17.64 -6.91
CA VAL A 31 -1.46 -18.96 -7.41
C VAL A 31 0.03 -19.20 -7.20
N LEU A 32 0.87 -18.23 -7.57
CA LEU A 32 2.33 -18.35 -7.42
C LEU A 32 2.73 -18.56 -5.96
N VAL A 33 2.19 -17.74 -5.05
CA VAL A 33 2.44 -17.87 -3.60
C VAL A 33 1.99 -19.25 -3.10
N GLY A 34 0.79 -19.70 -3.49
CA GLY A 34 0.28 -21.01 -3.09
C GLY A 34 1.15 -22.16 -3.58
N VAL A 35 1.58 -22.13 -4.85
CA VAL A 35 2.46 -23.15 -5.43
C VAL A 35 3.80 -23.19 -4.68
N THR A 36 4.44 -22.04 -4.46
CA THR A 36 5.70 -21.96 -3.72
C THR A 36 5.56 -22.49 -2.30
N THR A 37 4.49 -22.10 -1.58
CA THR A 37 4.22 -22.60 -0.23
C THR A 37 3.96 -24.10 -0.22
N GLY A 38 3.23 -24.63 -1.20
CA GLY A 38 2.94 -26.06 -1.28
C GLY A 38 4.20 -26.90 -1.49
N PHE A 39 5.11 -26.46 -2.37
CA PHE A 39 6.41 -27.11 -2.56
C PHE A 39 7.30 -27.03 -1.31
N LEU A 40 7.29 -25.90 -0.60
CA LEU A 40 8.04 -25.74 0.63
C LEU A 40 7.56 -26.72 1.71
N TRP A 41 6.24 -26.81 1.91
CA TRP A 41 5.65 -27.76 2.87
C TRP A 41 5.86 -29.21 2.50
N LEU A 42 5.83 -29.53 1.20
CA LEU A 42 6.17 -30.85 0.69
C LEU A 42 7.63 -31.20 1.00
N GLY A 43 8.57 -30.31 0.70
CA GLY A 43 10.00 -30.50 0.98
C GLY A 43 10.29 -30.67 2.48
N VAL A 44 9.74 -29.81 3.32
CA VAL A 44 9.87 -29.91 4.79
C VAL A 44 9.32 -31.25 5.30
N SER A 45 8.16 -31.68 4.79
CA SER A 45 7.55 -32.94 5.22
C SER A 45 8.40 -34.15 4.83
N LEU A 46 9.01 -34.15 3.64
CA LEU A 46 9.90 -35.22 3.19
C LEU A 46 11.21 -35.25 3.98
N ILE A 47 11.80 -34.10 4.28
CA ILE A 47 13.02 -33.98 5.11
C ILE A 47 12.77 -34.53 6.52
N LEU A 48 11.58 -34.31 7.07
CA LEU A 48 11.16 -34.86 8.37
C LEU A 48 10.77 -36.34 8.32
N GLY A 49 11.02 -37.03 7.20
CA GLY A 49 10.76 -38.47 7.04
C GLY A 49 9.28 -38.84 6.95
N ARG A 50 8.39 -37.88 6.65
CA ARG A 50 6.95 -38.17 6.49
C ARG A 50 6.71 -38.93 5.18
N ASN A 51 5.67 -39.77 5.18
CA ASN A 51 5.23 -40.49 3.99
C ASN A 51 4.95 -39.50 2.83
N ALA A 52 5.37 -39.85 1.61
CA ALA A 52 5.19 -39.03 0.41
C ALA A 52 3.72 -38.66 0.14
N GLY A 53 2.77 -39.58 0.38
CA GLY A 53 1.34 -39.31 0.26
C GLY A 53 0.86 -38.24 1.25
N PHE A 54 1.32 -38.34 2.51
CA PHE A 54 1.04 -37.32 3.52
C PHE A 54 1.66 -35.97 3.15
N ALA A 55 2.94 -35.96 2.72
CA ALA A 55 3.63 -34.75 2.30
C ALA A 55 2.95 -34.05 1.12
N ALA A 56 2.48 -34.83 0.14
CA ALA A 56 1.74 -34.33 -1.02
C ALA A 56 0.41 -33.70 -0.62
N VAL A 57 -0.42 -34.41 0.16
CA VAL A 57 -1.71 -33.88 0.62
C VAL A 57 -1.52 -32.61 1.45
N ASN A 58 -0.55 -32.63 2.37
CA ASN A 58 -0.27 -31.50 3.25
C ASN A 58 0.25 -30.28 2.47
N GLY A 59 1.15 -30.48 1.50
CA GLY A 59 1.63 -29.42 0.62
C GLY A 59 0.51 -28.80 -0.23
N ILE A 60 -0.35 -29.63 -0.83
CA ILE A 60 -1.51 -29.15 -1.58
C ILE A 60 -2.45 -28.35 -0.67
N PHE A 61 -2.77 -28.86 0.51
CA PHE A 61 -3.65 -28.20 1.46
C PHE A 61 -3.12 -26.81 1.86
N TYR A 62 -1.86 -26.73 2.30
CA TYR A 62 -1.27 -25.45 2.69
C TYR A 62 -1.09 -24.49 1.51
N GLY A 63 -0.74 -25.00 0.33
CA GLY A 63 -0.67 -24.18 -0.88
C GLY A 63 -2.02 -23.56 -1.25
N LEU A 64 -3.10 -24.35 -1.24
CA LEU A 64 -4.46 -23.86 -1.49
C LEU A 64 -4.95 -22.92 -0.40
N ALA A 65 -4.67 -23.22 0.87
CA ALA A 65 -5.06 -22.38 1.99
C ALA A 65 -4.42 -20.98 1.88
N VAL A 66 -3.10 -20.92 1.64
CA VAL A 66 -2.38 -19.64 1.51
C VAL A 66 -2.76 -18.88 0.24
N ALA A 67 -2.95 -19.58 -0.89
CA ALA A 67 -3.45 -18.96 -2.12
C ALA A 67 -4.84 -18.32 -1.89
N SER A 68 -5.74 -19.05 -1.25
CA SER A 68 -7.10 -18.58 -0.94
C SER A 68 -7.08 -17.37 -0.01
N MET A 69 -6.26 -17.41 1.05
CA MET A 69 -6.09 -16.27 1.97
C MET A 69 -5.54 -15.04 1.25
N THR A 70 -4.52 -15.22 0.41
CA THR A 70 -3.89 -14.14 -0.37
C THR A 70 -4.90 -13.51 -1.34
N TRP A 71 -5.63 -14.34 -2.07
CA TRP A 71 -6.68 -13.87 -2.99
C TRP A 71 -7.80 -13.13 -2.25
N TYR A 72 -8.27 -13.66 -1.13
CA TYR A 72 -9.33 -13.04 -0.34
C TYR A 72 -8.89 -11.66 0.20
N ALA A 73 -7.67 -11.57 0.77
CA ALA A 73 -7.11 -10.31 1.24
C ALA A 73 -7.03 -9.26 0.12
N GLN A 74 -6.51 -9.64 -1.06
CA GLN A 74 -6.43 -8.74 -2.21
C GLN A 74 -7.81 -8.31 -2.73
N ARG A 75 -8.75 -9.26 -2.84
CA ARG A 75 -10.12 -9.01 -3.29
C ARG A 75 -10.84 -8.04 -2.37
N ARG A 76 -10.61 -8.13 -1.05
CA ARG A 76 -11.20 -7.25 -0.05
C ARG A 76 -10.85 -5.79 -0.30
N PHE A 77 -9.57 -5.46 -0.34
CA PHE A 77 -9.11 -4.09 -0.56
C PHE A 77 -9.58 -3.52 -1.90
N ARG A 78 -9.64 -4.36 -2.96
CA ARG A 78 -10.16 -3.91 -4.27
C ARG A 78 -11.62 -3.49 -4.23
N LYS A 79 -12.47 -4.22 -3.48
CA LYS A 79 -13.88 -3.84 -3.31
C LYS A 79 -14.01 -2.54 -2.53
N THR A 80 -13.20 -2.38 -1.48
CA THR A 80 -13.18 -1.16 -0.67
C THR A 80 -12.73 0.05 -1.50
N ASP A 81 -11.65 -0.09 -2.26
CA ASP A 81 -11.18 0.99 -3.14
C ASP A 81 -12.21 1.37 -4.19
N ALA A 82 -12.89 0.40 -4.82
CA ALA A 82 -13.91 0.67 -5.81
C ALA A 82 -15.09 1.47 -5.22
N ARG A 83 -15.55 1.09 -4.02
CA ARG A 83 -16.62 1.80 -3.30
C ARG A 83 -16.23 3.22 -2.91
N LEU A 84 -14.96 3.44 -2.56
CA LEU A 84 -14.45 4.78 -2.23
C LEU A 84 -14.27 5.62 -3.50
N ASP A 85 -13.79 5.02 -4.60
CA ASP A 85 -13.59 5.70 -5.88
C ASP A 85 -14.93 6.22 -6.46
N GLU A 86 -16.03 5.48 -6.29
CA GLU A 86 -17.39 5.93 -6.63
C GLU A 86 -17.80 7.22 -5.92
N ARG A 87 -17.20 7.53 -4.77
CA ARG A 87 -17.49 8.73 -3.96
C ARG A 87 -16.39 9.80 -4.08
N GLY A 88 -15.39 9.61 -4.95
CA GLY A 88 -14.22 10.46 -5.02
C GLY A 88 -13.25 10.32 -3.84
N GLN A 89 -13.55 9.42 -2.91
CA GLN A 89 -12.77 9.19 -1.70
C GLN A 89 -11.71 8.10 -1.95
N THR A 90 -10.75 7.98 -1.02
CA THR A 90 -9.72 6.96 -1.15
C THR A 90 -9.20 6.46 0.18
N LEU A 91 -8.77 5.19 0.20
CA LEU A 91 -8.17 4.59 1.38
C LEU A 91 -6.74 5.12 1.53
N MET A 92 -6.44 5.69 2.68
CA MET A 92 -5.15 6.27 2.99
C MET A 92 -4.70 5.85 4.39
N PHE A 93 -3.40 5.59 4.53
CA PHE A 93 -2.76 5.46 5.82
C PHE A 93 -1.90 6.70 6.06
N LEU A 94 -2.00 7.28 7.25
CA LEU A 94 -1.28 8.49 7.63
C LEU A 94 -0.46 8.22 8.90
N ARG A 95 0.79 8.69 8.94
CA ARG A 95 1.56 8.78 10.19
C ARG A 95 2.39 10.05 10.26
N TYR A 96 2.78 10.40 11.47
CA TYR A 96 3.69 11.51 11.78
C TYR A 96 5.03 10.92 12.29
N PRO A 97 6.05 10.78 11.42
CA PRO A 97 7.30 10.11 11.79
C PRO A 97 8.07 10.82 12.92
N TYR A 98 7.97 12.15 13.00
CA TYR A 98 8.66 12.96 14.01
C TYR A 98 7.79 13.35 15.20
N ALA A 99 6.63 12.71 15.37
CA ALA A 99 5.83 12.92 16.58
C ALA A 99 6.55 12.38 17.82
N ARG A 100 6.14 12.87 19.01
CA ARG A 100 6.76 12.50 20.28
C ARG A 100 6.78 10.97 20.45
N PRO A 101 7.90 10.38 20.93
CA PRO A 101 7.97 8.96 21.23
C PRO A 101 6.82 8.54 22.15
N GLY A 102 6.09 7.47 21.79
CA GLY A 102 4.91 7.01 22.52
C GLY A 102 3.57 7.63 22.10
N SER A 103 3.56 8.59 21.16
CA SER A 103 2.31 9.12 20.60
C SER A 103 1.69 8.14 19.60
N LEU A 104 0.37 7.94 19.65
CA LEU A 104 -0.38 7.15 18.65
C LEU A 104 -0.34 7.74 17.23
N SER A 105 0.18 8.96 17.07
CA SER A 105 0.41 9.59 15.77
C SER A 105 1.65 9.08 15.05
N THR A 106 2.57 8.38 15.73
CA THR A 106 3.74 7.75 15.08
C THR A 106 3.37 6.42 14.39
N ILE A 107 2.23 5.84 14.76
CA ILE A 107 1.69 4.62 14.16
C ILE A 107 0.86 4.99 12.93
N TRP A 108 0.81 4.10 11.94
CA TRP A 108 -0.07 4.24 10.79
C TRP A 108 -1.54 4.26 11.21
N GLN A 109 -2.20 5.37 10.91
CA GLN A 109 -3.64 5.54 11.08
C GLN A 109 -4.31 5.29 9.74
N MET A 110 -5.17 4.28 9.68
CA MET A 110 -6.02 4.03 8.52
C MET A 110 -7.18 5.02 8.51
N GLY A 111 -7.56 5.47 7.31
CA GLY A 111 -8.72 6.34 7.17
C GLY A 111 -9.15 6.54 5.73
N ILE A 112 -10.22 7.30 5.60
CA ILE A 112 -10.75 7.77 4.33
C ILE A 112 -10.16 9.15 4.08
N ALA A 113 -9.53 9.32 2.92
CA ALA A 113 -9.04 10.60 2.44
C ALA A 113 -9.93 11.10 1.31
N ASP A 114 -10.26 12.39 1.36
CA ASP A 114 -10.92 13.13 0.30
C ASP A 114 -9.92 14.17 -0.26
N PRO A 115 -9.26 13.87 -1.39
CA PRO A 115 -8.25 14.74 -1.97
C PRO A 115 -8.90 15.92 -2.73
N GLY A 116 -8.68 17.14 -2.25
CA GLY A 116 -9.02 18.39 -2.93
C GLY A 116 -7.78 19.16 -3.40
N PRO A 117 -7.97 20.28 -4.12
CA PRO A 117 -6.85 21.13 -4.57
C PRO A 117 -6.05 21.68 -3.38
N GLY A 118 -4.78 21.28 -3.25
CA GLY A 118 -3.88 21.74 -2.17
C GLY A 118 -4.28 21.32 -0.75
N ARG A 119 -5.29 20.46 -0.59
CA ARG A 119 -5.82 20.02 0.71
C ARG A 119 -6.27 18.56 0.65
N ILE A 120 -6.05 17.81 1.72
CA ILE A 120 -6.60 16.46 1.87
C ILE A 120 -7.41 16.42 3.14
N ASP A 121 -8.71 16.12 3.04
CA ASP A 121 -9.54 15.88 4.21
C ASP A 121 -9.42 14.41 4.62
N PHE A 122 -8.75 14.17 5.74
CA PHE A 122 -8.50 12.84 6.25
C PHE A 122 -9.40 12.55 7.46
N GLN A 123 -10.24 11.54 7.33
CA GLN A 123 -11.09 11.03 8.38
C GLN A 123 -10.54 9.66 8.83
N PRO A 124 -10.01 9.54 10.06
CA PRO A 124 -9.60 8.25 10.58
C PRO A 124 -10.77 7.26 10.54
N ALA A 125 -10.52 6.01 10.22
CA ALA A 125 -11.53 4.98 10.19
C ALA A 125 -10.97 3.71 10.81
N VAL A 126 -11.74 3.10 11.71
CA VAL A 126 -11.37 1.84 12.34
C VAL A 126 -12.08 0.72 11.60
N TYR A 127 -11.38 -0.42 11.55
CA TYR A 127 -11.83 -1.65 10.91
C TYR A 127 -11.92 -1.58 9.38
N GLU A 128 -11.99 -2.77 8.82
CA GLU A 128 -11.98 -3.02 7.40
C GLU A 128 -13.28 -2.56 6.69
N ASP A 129 -14.30 -2.18 7.46
CA ASP A 129 -15.57 -1.61 6.98
C ASP A 129 -15.52 -0.09 6.83
N LEU A 130 -14.38 0.54 7.18
CA LEU A 130 -14.15 1.99 7.10
C LEU A 130 -15.22 2.81 7.83
N VAL A 131 -15.61 2.36 9.02
CA VAL A 131 -16.49 3.14 9.88
C VAL A 131 -15.71 4.38 10.31
N PRO A 132 -16.18 5.60 9.95
CA PRO A 132 -15.50 6.83 10.33
C PRO A 132 -15.39 6.93 11.85
N THR A 133 -14.18 7.18 12.33
CA THR A 133 -13.88 7.35 13.74
C THR A 133 -13.24 8.72 13.97
N GLY A 134 -13.79 9.49 14.91
CA GLY A 134 -13.28 10.82 15.23
C GLY A 134 -13.73 11.90 14.25
N ARG A 135 -12.99 13.02 14.20
CA ARG A 135 -13.28 14.18 13.35
C ARG A 135 -12.36 14.18 12.12
N SER A 136 -12.90 14.60 10.98
CA SER A 136 -12.11 14.85 9.77
C SER A 136 -11.07 15.93 10.03
N LYS A 137 -9.85 15.67 9.58
CA LYS A 137 -8.71 16.57 9.70
C LYS A 137 -8.30 17.03 8.31
N ALA A 138 -8.36 18.34 8.10
CA ALA A 138 -7.78 18.96 6.92
C ALA A 138 -6.26 18.93 7.02
N LEU A 139 -5.61 18.31 6.05
CA LEU A 139 -4.18 18.40 5.81
C LEU A 139 -3.95 19.50 4.77
N THR A 140 -3.30 20.59 5.18
CA THR A 140 -3.03 21.78 4.36
C THR A 140 -1.53 22.06 4.29
N GLY A 141 -1.14 23.00 3.41
CA GLY A 141 0.27 23.35 3.22
C GLY A 141 1.09 22.21 2.63
N LEU A 142 0.44 21.36 1.81
CA LEU A 142 1.05 20.16 1.25
C LEU A 142 2.13 20.56 0.24
N GLY A 143 3.39 20.40 0.66
CA GLY A 143 4.58 20.87 -0.04
C GLY A 143 5.35 19.75 -0.72
N ALA A 144 6.67 19.73 -0.51
CA ALA A 144 7.56 18.78 -1.17
C ALA A 144 7.15 17.32 -0.91
N VAL A 145 6.86 16.59 -1.99
CA VAL A 145 6.52 15.16 -1.97
C VAL A 145 7.77 14.36 -2.31
N SER A 146 8.20 13.47 -1.41
CA SER A 146 9.34 12.59 -1.65
C SER A 146 9.03 11.54 -2.74
N ALA A 147 10.09 10.90 -3.26
CA ALA A 147 9.92 9.83 -4.24
C ALA A 147 9.14 8.65 -3.62
N PRO A 148 8.12 8.09 -4.32
CA PRO A 148 7.37 6.95 -3.81
C PRO A 148 8.27 5.75 -3.57
N ARG A 149 8.22 5.18 -2.35
CA ARG A 149 8.83 3.90 -2.02
C ARG A 149 7.74 2.86 -1.75
N TYR A 150 7.98 1.59 -2.04
CA TYR A 150 7.04 0.55 -1.59
C TYR A 150 7.15 0.36 -0.07
N ALA A 151 6.02 0.07 0.58
CA ALA A 151 5.99 -0.30 1.99
C ALA A 151 6.99 -1.44 2.29
N ASP A 152 7.71 -1.30 3.38
CA ASP A 152 8.70 -2.27 3.86
C ASP A 152 8.09 -3.18 4.95
N PRO A 153 8.81 -4.23 5.40
CA PRO A 153 8.31 -5.11 6.45
C PRO A 153 8.02 -4.41 7.77
N ASP A 154 8.68 -3.29 8.08
CA ASP A 154 8.45 -2.54 9.32
C ASP A 154 7.17 -1.69 9.21
N ASP A 155 6.86 -1.14 8.04
CA ASP A 155 5.56 -0.52 7.75
C ASP A 155 4.43 -1.57 7.82
N ASN A 156 4.68 -2.81 7.37
CA ASN A 156 3.73 -3.91 7.46
C ASN A 156 3.44 -4.35 8.90
N LYS A 157 4.46 -4.35 9.80
CA LYS A 157 4.26 -4.60 11.24
C LYS A 157 3.27 -3.60 11.87
N HIS A 158 3.09 -2.46 11.22
CA HIS A 158 2.20 -1.40 11.62
C HIS A 158 0.94 -1.31 10.74
N HIS A 159 0.51 -2.42 10.14
CA HIS A 159 -0.77 -2.60 9.44
C HIS A 159 -0.91 -1.95 8.05
N VAL A 160 0.19 -1.47 7.44
CA VAL A 160 0.16 -1.11 6.02
C VAL A 160 0.17 -2.41 5.19
N PRO A 161 -0.76 -2.63 4.25
CA PRO A 161 -0.75 -3.84 3.45
C PRO A 161 0.41 -3.88 2.44
N PRO A 162 0.92 -5.07 2.09
CA PRO A 162 1.90 -5.21 1.03
C PRO A 162 1.35 -4.69 -0.32
N GLY A 163 2.22 -4.02 -1.09
CA GLY A 163 1.87 -3.41 -2.38
C GLY A 163 1.41 -1.95 -2.30
N PHE A 164 1.31 -1.39 -1.10
CA PHE A 164 1.16 0.05 -0.91
C PHE A 164 2.49 0.77 -1.13
N GLN A 165 2.41 2.03 -1.56
CA GLN A 165 3.52 2.95 -1.65
C GLN A 165 3.41 4.01 -0.56
N VAL A 166 4.55 4.42 -0.04
CA VAL A 166 4.71 5.45 0.97
C VAL A 166 5.40 6.66 0.33
N VAL A 167 4.88 7.85 0.62
CA VAL A 167 5.53 9.14 0.37
C VAL A 167 5.58 9.96 1.64
N SER A 168 6.59 10.80 1.74
CA SER A 168 6.71 11.83 2.77
C SER A 168 6.28 13.15 2.16
N VAL A 169 5.45 13.91 2.87
CA VAL A 169 4.92 15.20 2.42
C VAL A 169 5.10 16.20 3.55
N GLU A 170 5.60 17.39 3.22
CA GLU A 170 5.58 18.51 4.16
C GLU A 170 4.16 19.05 4.29
N SER A 171 3.73 19.35 5.51
CA SER A 171 2.44 19.98 5.79
C SER A 171 2.60 21.06 6.85
N ASP A 172 1.58 21.90 7.03
CA ASP A 172 1.57 22.90 8.12
C ASP A 172 1.72 22.27 9.51
N GLY A 173 1.30 21.00 9.65
CA GLY A 173 1.44 20.21 10.87
C GLY A 173 2.78 19.47 11.01
N GLY A 174 3.76 19.77 10.16
CA GLY A 174 5.04 19.08 10.06
C GLY A 174 5.08 18.02 8.96
N VAL A 175 6.16 17.25 8.92
CA VAL A 175 6.31 16.16 7.94
C VAL A 175 5.34 15.04 8.26
N ILE A 176 4.55 14.63 7.28
CA ILE A 176 3.66 13.48 7.32
C ILE A 176 4.14 12.41 6.35
N GLU A 177 3.85 11.16 6.67
CA GLU A 177 3.97 10.06 5.71
C GLU A 177 2.59 9.54 5.35
N ILE A 178 2.40 9.32 4.05
CA ILE A 178 1.16 8.86 3.46
C ILE A 178 1.45 7.53 2.78
N ALA A 179 0.76 6.46 3.19
CA ALA A 179 0.74 5.21 2.46
C ALA A 179 -0.60 5.02 1.74
N ALA A 180 -0.52 4.77 0.43
CA ALA A 180 -1.68 4.46 -0.39
C ALA A 180 -1.29 3.53 -1.54
N ARG A 181 -2.27 2.99 -2.25
CA ARG A 181 -1.99 2.24 -3.48
C ARG A 181 -1.39 3.14 -4.56
N PRO A 182 -0.56 2.62 -5.48
CA PRO A 182 0.12 3.44 -6.49
C PRO A 182 -0.80 4.39 -7.27
N LYS A 183 -1.97 3.91 -7.70
CA LYS A 183 -2.98 4.72 -8.43
C LYS A 183 -3.56 5.84 -7.55
N THR A 184 -3.87 5.54 -6.30
CA THR A 184 -4.38 6.52 -5.33
C THR A 184 -3.32 7.57 -5.02
N LEU A 185 -2.10 7.14 -4.76
CA LEU A 185 -0.99 8.01 -4.42
C LEU A 185 -0.66 8.96 -5.57
N GLN A 186 -0.77 8.50 -6.82
CA GLN A 186 -0.68 9.35 -8.00
C GLN A 186 -1.80 10.38 -8.08
N ARG A 187 -3.03 10.03 -7.70
CA ARG A 187 -4.16 11.00 -7.64
C ARG A 187 -3.95 12.03 -6.54
N ILE A 188 -3.53 11.60 -5.35
CA ILE A 188 -3.19 12.50 -4.24
C ILE A 188 -2.11 13.47 -4.69
N ARG A 189 -1.03 12.97 -5.30
CA ARG A 189 0.05 13.81 -5.83
C ARG A 189 -0.46 14.84 -6.84
N LYS A 190 -1.31 14.42 -7.79
CA LYS A 190 -1.93 15.34 -8.76
C LYS A 190 -2.81 16.40 -8.09
N ALA A 191 -3.57 16.03 -7.06
CA ALA A 191 -4.44 16.97 -6.33
C ALA A 191 -3.65 17.98 -5.50
N VAL A 192 -2.50 17.56 -4.95
CA VAL A 192 -1.57 18.41 -4.20
C VAL A 192 -0.76 19.32 -5.12
N GLU A 193 -0.30 18.82 -6.26
CA GLU A 193 0.45 19.60 -7.26
C GLU A 193 -0.46 20.52 -8.11
N ALA A 194 -1.77 20.27 -8.12
CA ALA A 194 -2.72 21.15 -8.79
C ALA A 194 -2.79 22.48 -8.03
N PRO A 195 -2.44 23.63 -8.67
CA PRO A 195 -2.56 24.92 -8.01
C PRO A 195 -4.02 25.14 -7.61
N SER A 196 -4.23 25.61 -6.38
CA SER A 196 -5.51 26.19 -5.99
C SER A 196 -5.87 27.24 -7.03
N ILE A 197 -6.88 26.97 -7.85
CA ILE A 197 -7.44 28.01 -8.72
C ILE A 197 -8.06 29.02 -7.76
N GLY A 198 -7.29 30.07 -7.46
CA GLY A 198 -7.76 31.25 -6.76
C GLY A 198 -8.94 31.79 -7.55
N THR A 199 -10.12 31.67 -6.96
CA THR A 199 -11.26 32.50 -7.33
C THR A 199 -11.03 33.82 -6.61
N ASP A 200 -10.11 34.63 -7.14
CA ASP A 200 -10.05 36.04 -6.82
C ASP A 200 -11.04 36.72 -7.78
N SER A 201 -12.16 37.18 -7.22
CA SER A 201 -13.11 38.13 -7.82
C SER A 201 -13.16 39.37 -6.96
#